data_AF-F3FCM3-F1
#
_entry.id   AF-F3FCM3-F1
#
_cell.length_a   1.000
_cell.length_b   1.000
_cell.length_c   1.000
_cell.angle_alpha   90.00
_cell.angle_beta   90.00
_cell.angle_gamma   90.00
#
_symmetry.space_group_name_H-M   'P 1'
#
loop_
_entity.id
_entity.type
_entity.pdbx_description
1 polymer ?
#
loop_
_entity_poly.entity_id
_entity_poly.type
_entity_poly.pdbx_seq_one_letter_code
_entity_poly.pdbx_strand_id
1 'polypeptide(L)'
;MHSRHSSIDLPQLAQWAKDVGADAGLQQQILAANTSQQALAISAAAGVPLGDEVCRHALNFARSIVPASVQVEVFAIDRQGGLVGQAGVHSQREAT
;
A
#
# COMPACT_ATOMS: atom_id res chain seq x y z
N MET A 1 -19.53 1.58 9.00
CA MET A 1 -19.53 0.35 8.17
C MET A 1 -18.43 -0.57 8.68
N HIS A 2 -18.74 -1.79 9.07
CA HIS A 2 -17.75 -2.78 9.51
C HIS A 2 -17.81 -3.98 8.56
N SER A 3 -16.91 -4.05 7.57
CA SER A 3 -16.71 -5.33 6.87
C SER A 3 -15.99 -6.25 7.84
N ARG A 4 -16.72 -7.17 8.47
CA ARG A 4 -16.18 -8.24 9.34
C ARG A 4 -15.23 -9.21 8.59
N HIS A 5 -14.85 -8.91 7.35
CA HIS A 5 -14.01 -9.73 6.47
C HIS A 5 -12.79 -8.97 5.91
N SER A 6 -12.57 -7.69 6.23
CA SER A 6 -11.36 -6.94 5.83
C SER A 6 -10.44 -6.70 7.03
N SER A 7 -10.21 -7.73 7.84
CA SER A 7 -9.16 -7.68 8.85
C SER A 7 -7.84 -7.49 8.13
N ILE A 8 -7.22 -6.32 8.30
CA ILE A 8 -5.86 -6.09 7.84
C ILE A 8 -4.93 -7.04 8.59
N ASP A 9 -4.08 -7.72 7.84
CA ASP A 9 -3.02 -8.56 8.37
C ASP A 9 -1.78 -7.69 8.61
N LEU A 10 -1.60 -7.23 9.85
CA LEU A 10 -0.43 -6.42 10.25
C LEU A 10 0.90 -7.19 10.07
N PRO A 11 0.99 -8.50 10.38
CA PRO A 11 2.13 -9.32 9.97
C PRO A 11 2.45 -9.25 8.47
N GLN A 12 1.43 -9.33 7.61
CA GLN A 12 1.62 -9.16 6.17
C GLN A 12 2.15 -7.75 5.83
N LEU A 13 1.60 -6.70 6.43
CA LEU A 13 2.11 -5.34 6.23
C LEU A 13 3.55 -5.17 6.69
N ALA A 14 3.95 -5.78 7.80
CA ALA A 14 5.34 -5.74 8.27
C ALA A 14 6.28 -6.46 7.30
N GLN A 15 5.85 -7.60 6.74
CA GLN A 15 6.60 -8.31 5.73
C GLN A 15 6.75 -7.49 4.44
N TRP A 16 5.67 -6.87 3.95
CA TRP A 16 5.75 -5.98 2.79
C TRP A 16 6.61 -4.76 3.06
N ALA A 17 6.53 -4.16 4.25
CA ALA A 17 7.38 -3.04 4.63
C ALA A 17 8.87 -3.44 4.60
N LYS A 18 9.21 -4.64 5.08
CA LYS A 18 10.57 -5.20 5.00
C LYS A 18 11.06 -5.29 3.56
N ASP A 19 10.19 -5.74 2.65
CA ASP A 19 10.53 -5.90 1.23
C ASP A 19 10.84 -4.56 0.54
N VAL A 20 10.36 -3.44 1.10
CA VAL A 20 10.63 -2.08 0.63
C VAL A 20 11.51 -1.24 1.57
N GLY A 21 12.26 -1.88 2.46
CA GLY A 21 13.35 -1.24 3.21
C GLY A 21 13.08 -0.95 4.70
N ALA A 22 12.00 -1.47 5.27
CA ALA A 22 11.79 -1.37 6.72
C ALA A 22 12.80 -2.23 7.50
N ASP A 23 13.50 -1.60 8.44
CA ASP A 23 14.32 -2.31 9.40
C ASP A 23 13.47 -3.08 10.44
N ALA A 24 14.15 -3.84 11.30
CA ALA A 24 13.47 -4.65 12.31
C ALA A 24 12.66 -3.80 13.32
N GLY A 25 13.14 -2.59 13.64
CA GLY A 25 12.47 -1.69 14.58
C GLY A 25 11.17 -1.13 14.00
N LEU A 26 11.18 -0.76 12.72
CA LEU A 26 9.99 -0.31 12.00
C LEU A 26 8.98 -1.44 11.81
N GLN A 27 9.44 -2.66 11.48
CA GLN A 27 8.57 -3.84 11.42
C GLN A 27 7.86 -4.11 12.75
N GLN A 28 8.57 -4.00 13.89
CA GLN A 28 7.94 -4.14 15.21
C GLN A 28 6.90 -3.07 15.49
N GLN A 29 7.15 -1.82 15.10
CA GLN A 29 6.17 -0.74 15.24
C GLN A 29 4.91 -0.98 14.40
N ILE A 30 5.07 -1.51 13.18
CA ILE A 30 3.95 -1.91 12.32
C ILE A 30 3.14 -3.04 12.94
N LEU A 31 3.82 -4.08 13.46
CA LEU A 31 3.18 -5.20 14.16
C LEU A 31 2.39 -4.75 15.39
N ALA A 32 2.87 -3.71 16.08
CA ALA A 32 2.21 -3.14 17.25
C ALA A 32 1.12 -2.11 16.93
N ALA A 33 0.87 -1.81 15.65
CA ALA A 33 -0.16 -0.85 15.24
C ALA A 33 -1.57 -1.40 15.53
N ASN A 34 -2.53 -0.50 15.81
CA ASN A 34 -3.93 -0.88 16.03
C ASN A 34 -4.73 -0.93 14.71
N THR A 35 -4.24 -0.27 13.66
CA THR A 35 -4.91 -0.15 12.36
C THR A 35 -3.92 -0.12 11.20
N SER A 36 -4.36 -0.49 9.98
CA SER A 36 -3.54 -0.31 8.77
C SER A 36 -3.13 1.13 8.54
N GLN A 37 -4.01 2.09 8.83
CA GLN A 37 -3.72 3.51 8.66
C GLN A 37 -2.59 3.97 9.57
N GLN A 38 -2.55 3.46 10.79
CA GLN A 38 -1.43 3.69 11.69
C GLN A 38 -0.15 3.06 11.15
N ALA A 39 -0.19 1.81 10.67
CA ALA A 39 0.98 1.17 10.05
C ALA A 39 1.53 1.93 8.83
N LEU A 40 0.63 2.43 7.97
CA LEU A 40 0.97 3.28 6.82
C LEU A 40 1.59 4.60 7.27
N ALA A 41 1.02 5.25 8.29
CA ALA A 41 1.55 6.51 8.82
C ALA A 41 2.93 6.34 9.45
N ILE A 42 3.15 5.27 10.24
CA ILE A 42 4.46 4.95 10.82
C ILE A 42 5.49 4.72 9.71
N SER A 43 5.13 3.95 8.68
CA SER A 43 6.03 3.68 7.55
C SER A 43 6.39 4.95 6.77
N ALA A 44 5.39 5.78 6.48
CA ALA A 44 5.59 7.05 5.80
C ALA A 44 6.49 8.01 6.61
N ALA A 45 6.30 8.09 7.93
CA ALA A 45 7.16 8.88 8.81
C ALA A 45 8.62 8.40 8.82
N ALA A 46 8.85 7.10 8.56
CA ALA A 46 10.18 6.51 8.42
C ALA A 46 10.72 6.54 6.98
N GLY A 47 10.01 7.16 6.03
CA GLY A 47 10.39 7.21 4.62
C GLY A 47 10.26 5.87 3.88
N VAL A 48 9.53 4.91 4.43
CA VAL A 48 9.30 3.59 3.81
C VAL A 48 7.96 3.60 3.06
N PRO A 49 7.95 3.30 1.74
CA PRO A 49 6.77 3.44 0.89
C PRO A 49 5.81 2.24 1.00
N LEU A 50 5.39 1.89 2.21
CA LEU A 50 4.49 0.74 2.45
C LEU A 50 3.17 0.86 1.68
N GLY A 51 2.63 2.06 1.51
CA GLY A 51 1.37 2.25 0.79
C GLY A 51 1.48 1.93 -0.70
N ASP A 52 2.60 2.30 -1.34
CA ASP A 52 2.87 1.93 -2.74
C ASP A 52 2.99 0.41 -2.87
N GLU A 53 3.61 -0.24 -1.88
CA GLU A 53 3.74 -1.69 -1.86
C GLU A 53 2.38 -2.40 -1.73
N VAL A 54 1.50 -1.90 -0.84
CA VAL A 54 0.12 -2.37 -0.74
C VAL A 54 -0.61 -2.21 -2.09
N CYS A 55 -0.46 -1.05 -2.74
CA CYS A 55 -1.04 -0.81 -4.05
C CYS A 55 -0.47 -1.75 -5.12
N ARG A 56 0.82 -2.10 -5.05
CA ARG A 56 1.47 -3.03 -5.99
C ARG A 56 0.88 -4.44 -5.87
N HIS A 57 0.67 -4.92 -4.65
CA HIS A 57 0.00 -6.21 -4.41
C HIS A 57 -1.44 -6.20 -4.93
N ALA A 58 -2.19 -5.14 -4.66
CA ALA A 58 -3.56 -4.98 -5.17
C ALA A 58 -3.60 -4.91 -6.71
N LEU A 59 -2.65 -4.21 -7.33
CA LEU A 59 -2.52 -4.12 -8.78
C LEU A 59 -2.25 -5.49 -9.41
N ASN A 60 -1.31 -6.26 -8.84
CA ASN A 60 -1.01 -7.60 -9.31
C ASN A 60 -2.22 -8.52 -9.23
N PHE A 61 -3.00 -8.42 -8.15
CA PHE A 61 -4.26 -9.15 -8.02
C PHE A 61 -5.28 -8.72 -9.09
N ALA A 62 -5.50 -7.41 -9.27
CA ALA A 62 -6.43 -6.91 -10.28
C ALA A 62 -6.03 -7.35 -11.71
N ARG A 63 -4.74 -7.29 -12.04
CA ARG A 63 -4.20 -7.75 -13.33
C ARG A 63 -4.35 -9.25 -13.57
N SER A 64 -4.45 -10.05 -12.51
CA SER A 64 -4.74 -11.49 -12.66
C SER A 64 -6.19 -11.77 -13.07
N ILE A 65 -7.08 -10.79 -12.91
CA ILE A 65 -8.52 -10.91 -13.17
C ILE A 65 -8.89 -10.31 -14.53
N VAL A 66 -8.31 -9.17 -14.88
CA VAL A 66 -8.65 -8.44 -16.11
C VAL A 66 -7.78 -8.88 -17.29
N PRO A 67 -8.28 -8.79 -18.54
CA PRO A 67 -7.47 -9.02 -19.73
C PRO A 67 -6.30 -8.03 -19.82
N ALA A 68 -5.19 -8.44 -20.44
CA ALA A 68 -3.99 -7.60 -20.61
C ALA A 68 -4.22 -6.31 -21.42
N SER A 69 -5.33 -6.21 -22.16
CA SER A 69 -5.73 -4.98 -22.85
C SER A 69 -6.27 -3.89 -21.92
N VAL A 70 -6.60 -4.23 -20.67
CA VAL A 70 -7.10 -3.30 -19.66
C VAL A 70 -5.94 -2.75 -18.85
N GLN A 71 -5.75 -1.43 -18.90
CA GLN A 71 -4.81 -0.74 -18.02
C GLN A 71 -5.45 -0.55 -16.64
N VAL A 72 -4.68 -0.82 -15.59
CA VAL A 72 -5.13 -0.71 -14.20
C VAL A 72 -4.12 0.13 -13.43
N GLU A 73 -4.65 1.08 -12.67
CA GLU A 73 -3.95 1.85 -11.66
C GLU A 73 -4.67 1.68 -10.33
N VAL A 74 -3.91 1.65 -9.25
CA VAL A 74 -4.41 1.52 -7.89
C VAL A 74 -3.89 2.69 -7.08
N PHE A 75 -4.81 3.37 -6.40
CA PHE A 75 -4.51 4.44 -5.46
C PHE A 75 -5.10 4.09 -4.10
N ALA A 76 -4.31 4.27 -3.05
CA ALA A 76 -4.78 4.21 -1.68
C ALA A 76 -4.93 5.64 -1.14
N ILE A 77 -6.09 5.93 -0.55
CA ILE A 77 -6.40 7.23 0.04
C ILE A 77 -6.75 7.08 1.52
N ASP A 78 -6.37 8.08 2.32
CA ASP A 78 -6.81 8.19 3.71
C ASP A 78 -8.21 8.84 3.82
N ARG A 79 -8.70 9.03 5.05
CA ARG A 79 -10.02 9.62 5.29
C ARG A 79 -10.10 11.13 4.99
N GLN A 80 -8.96 11.80 4.86
CA GLN A 80 -8.87 13.22 4.50
C GLN A 80 -8.73 13.40 2.98
N GLY A 81 -8.67 12.30 2.21
CA GLY A 81 -8.44 12.33 0.76
C GLY A 81 -6.96 12.42 0.38
N GLY A 82 -6.05 12.28 1.34
CA GLY A 82 -4.61 12.25 1.09
C GLY A 82 -4.20 10.94 0.43
N LEU A 83 -3.36 11.02 -0.60
CA LEU A 83 -2.78 9.85 -1.23
C LEU A 83 -1.74 9.22 -0.29
N VAL A 84 -1.95 7.95 0.06
CA VAL A 84 -1.04 7.19 0.94
C VAL A 84 -0.29 6.09 0.20
N GLY A 85 -0.65 5.82 -1.05
CA GLY A 85 0.04 4.84 -1.89
C GLY A 85 -0.50 4.81 -3.31
N GLN A 86 0.32 4.38 -4.24
CA GLN A 86 -0.05 4.19 -5.64
C GLN A 86 0.75 3.07 -6.31
N ALA A 87 0.15 2.43 -7.32
CA ALA A 87 0.83 1.53 -8.22
C ALA A 87 0.10 1.46 -9.57
N GLY A 88 0.85 1.40 -10.66
CA GLY A 88 0.28 1.33 -12.00
C GLY A 88 1.01 2.22 -12.97
N VAL A 89 0.39 2.43 -14.13
CA VAL A 89 1.01 3.16 -15.23
C VAL A 89 0.93 4.66 -14.98
N HIS A 90 2.02 5.28 -14.54
CA HIS A 90 2.17 6.71 -14.73
C HIS A 90 2.45 6.99 -16.21
N SER A 91 1.41 7.30 -16.98
CA SER A 91 1.59 7.93 -18.28
C SER A 91 1.97 9.40 -18.08
N GLN A 92 3.26 9.68 -17.85
CA GLN A 92 3.78 11.01 -18.18
C GLN A 92 3.74 11.12 -19.71
N ARG A 93 2.63 11.67 -20.24
CA ARG A 93 2.68 12.24 -21.58
C ARG A 93 3.46 13.54 -21.48
N GLU A 94 4.47 13.62 -22.33
CA GLU A 94 5.43 14.70 -22.55
C GLU A 94 4.81 16.10 -22.36
N ALA A 95 5.46 16.93 -21.54
CA ALA A 95 5.40 18.38 -21.74
C ALA A 95 6.50 18.72 -22.74
N THR A 96 6.06 19.23 -23.90
CA THR A 96 6.79 19.72 -25.07
C THR A 96 8.08 20.48 -24.78
#